data_AF-A0A9P1E9H5-F1
#
_entry.id   AF-A0A9P1E9H5-F1
#
_cell.length_a   1.000
_cell.length_b   1.000
_cell.length_c   1.000
_cell.angle_alpha   90.00
_cell.angle_beta   90.00
_cell.angle_gamma   90.00
#
_symmetry.space_group_name_H-M   'P 1'
#
loop_
_entity.id
_entity.type
_entity.pdbx_description
1 polymer ?
#
loop_
_entity_poly.entity_id
_entity_poly.type
_entity_poly.pdbx_seq_one_letter_code
_entity_poly.pdbx_strand_id
1 'polypeptide(L)'
;MLGLLRSKTFEAFKKDFDDALNGGNSFALAAQSCTEALMAKFDKGCADAVIAQANWDSSKVRDKLRRDIDTHIDEVRAARLAKLTASYETKLNGALSGPVEALDGARDDTWPMIRELLRRETEAAVSDFSAELSRYELDVETKGNMLSKLRDHARGIVETKTKEEAGRVLIRMKDRFTTLFSHDSDSMPRIWTGKEDIRAITKNARSSSLKLLSVMAAIRLDEESDNIGNTLALALIDGKSGSAANKSVTPSDPLASNSWD
;
A
#
# COMPACT_ATOMS: atom_id res chain seq x y z
N MET A 1 49.00 18.59 0.45
CA MET A 1 48.23 19.86 0.39
C MET A 1 46.92 19.70 -0.40
N LEU A 2 46.96 19.32 -1.69
CA LEU A 2 45.76 19.13 -2.52
C LEU A 2 44.73 18.14 -1.95
N GLY A 3 45.18 17.06 -1.31
CA GLY A 3 44.28 16.09 -0.66
C GLY A 3 43.48 16.69 0.51
N LEU A 4 44.11 17.56 1.32
CA LEU A 4 43.44 18.27 2.42
C LEU A 4 42.46 19.33 1.88
N LEU A 5 42.86 20.07 0.84
CA LEU A 5 42.00 21.04 0.18
C LEU A 5 40.74 20.34 -0.37
N ARG A 6 40.92 19.22 -1.08
CA ARG A 6 39.83 18.40 -1.61
C ARG A 6 38.88 17.95 -0.51
N SER A 7 39.41 17.38 0.58
CA SER A 7 38.59 16.90 1.71
C SER A 7 37.80 18.03 2.35
N LYS A 8 38.42 19.20 2.57
CA LYS A 8 37.77 20.36 3.17
C LYS A 8 36.69 20.94 2.26
N THR A 9 36.94 21.03 0.95
CA THR A 9 35.94 21.47 -0.02
C THR A 9 34.77 20.50 -0.09
N PHE A 10 35.03 19.19 -0.08
CA PHE A 10 33.96 18.19 -0.12
C PHE A 10 33.07 18.22 1.13
N GLU A 11 33.65 18.36 2.34
CA GLU A 11 32.85 18.51 3.56
C GLU A 11 32.05 19.82 3.58
N ALA A 12 32.60 20.91 3.04
CA ALA A 12 31.85 22.15 2.86
C ALA A 12 30.69 21.97 1.86
N PHE A 13 30.91 21.24 0.76
CA PHE A 13 29.86 20.91 -0.20
C PHE A 13 28.70 20.17 0.47
N LYS A 14 28.96 19.12 1.25
CA LYS A 14 27.91 18.35 1.93
C LYS A 14 27.03 19.23 2.81
N LYS A 15 27.67 20.12 3.59
CA LYS A 15 26.98 21.05 4.47
C LYS A 15 26.15 22.05 3.68
N ASP A 16 26.77 22.76 2.74
CA ASP A 16 26.11 23.80 1.96
C ASP A 16 24.95 23.21 1.12
N PHE A 17 25.10 21.98 0.64
CA PHE A 17 24.07 21.26 -0.08
C PHE A 17 22.88 20.90 0.82
N ASP A 18 23.12 20.36 2.02
CA ASP A 18 22.02 20.05 2.94
C ASP A 18 21.29 21.33 3.40
N ASP A 19 22.03 22.39 3.70
CA ASP A 19 21.47 23.70 4.06
C ASP A 19 20.60 24.26 2.90
N ALA A 20 21.06 24.15 1.65
CA ALA A 20 20.32 24.58 0.47
C ALA A 20 19.02 23.77 0.26
N LEU A 21 19.05 22.46 0.50
CA LEU A 21 17.86 21.60 0.42
C LEU A 21 16.86 21.91 1.53
N ASN A 22 17.33 22.26 2.73
CA ASN A 22 16.47 22.64 3.85
C ASN A 22 15.91 24.08 3.69
N GLY A 23 16.58 24.92 2.88
CA GLY A 23 16.16 26.28 2.53
C GLY A 23 15.06 26.38 1.46
N GLY A 24 14.54 25.25 0.96
CA GLY A 24 13.42 25.21 0.02
C GLY A 24 13.80 25.28 -1.47
N ASN A 25 15.10 25.22 -1.79
CA ASN A 25 15.55 25.13 -3.19
C ASN A 25 15.14 23.78 -3.80
N SER A 26 14.90 23.76 -5.12
CA SER A 26 14.73 22.48 -5.82
C SER A 26 16.04 21.69 -5.75
N PHE A 27 15.93 20.35 -5.85
CA PHE A 27 17.09 19.48 -5.72
C PHE A 27 18.17 19.78 -6.77
N ALA A 28 17.74 20.00 -8.02
CA ALA A 28 18.62 20.31 -9.13
C ALA A 28 19.31 21.68 -8.97
N LEU A 29 18.56 22.71 -8.58
CA LEU A 29 19.14 24.04 -8.35
C LEU A 29 20.17 24.00 -7.21
N ALA A 30 19.84 23.36 -6.09
CA ALA A 30 20.77 23.19 -4.97
C ALA A 30 22.04 22.43 -5.39
N ALA A 31 21.88 21.31 -6.11
CA ALA A 31 23.00 20.50 -6.57
C ALA A 31 23.90 21.30 -7.52
N GLN A 32 23.31 22.01 -8.49
CA GLN A 32 24.05 22.83 -9.44
C GLN A 32 24.78 23.98 -8.74
N SER A 33 24.07 24.80 -7.97
CA SER A 33 24.66 25.99 -7.34
C SER A 33 25.77 25.63 -6.35
N CYS A 34 25.56 24.60 -5.53
CA CYS A 34 26.57 24.15 -4.57
C CYS A 34 27.78 23.56 -5.31
N THR A 35 27.56 22.80 -6.39
CA THR A 35 28.68 22.23 -7.15
C THR A 35 29.51 23.33 -7.83
N GLU A 36 28.87 24.28 -8.51
CA GLU A 36 29.56 25.38 -9.18
C GLU A 36 30.36 26.24 -8.19
N ALA A 37 29.74 26.63 -7.06
CA ALA A 37 30.39 27.43 -6.04
C ALA A 37 31.61 26.72 -5.42
N LEU A 38 31.49 25.43 -5.12
CA LEU A 38 32.55 24.68 -4.44
C LEU A 38 33.67 24.28 -5.40
N MET A 39 33.36 24.02 -6.67
CA MET A 39 34.37 23.81 -7.70
C MET A 39 35.17 25.10 -7.95
N ALA A 40 34.52 26.26 -8.03
CA ALA A 40 35.22 27.54 -8.15
C ALA A 40 36.13 27.83 -6.94
N LYS A 41 35.67 27.48 -5.73
CA LYS A 41 36.46 27.61 -4.48
C LYS A 41 37.67 26.66 -4.49
N PHE A 42 37.51 25.46 -5.00
CA PHE A 42 38.62 24.51 -5.17
C PHE A 42 39.63 25.00 -6.19
N ASP A 43 39.18 25.46 -7.36
CA ASP A 43 40.03 25.94 -8.44
C ASP A 43 40.84 27.17 -7.99
N LYS A 44 40.21 28.11 -7.28
CA LYS A 44 40.90 29.25 -6.64
C LYS A 44 41.93 28.80 -5.60
N GLY A 45 41.54 27.88 -4.69
CA GLY A 45 42.44 27.37 -3.67
C GLY A 45 43.63 26.58 -4.24
N CYS A 46 43.47 25.95 -5.41
CA CYS A 46 44.58 25.35 -6.14
C CYS A 46 45.52 26.41 -6.70
N ALA A 47 44.98 27.44 -7.36
CA ALA A 47 45.76 28.54 -7.93
C ALA A 47 46.62 29.27 -6.88
N ASP A 48 46.04 29.53 -5.70
CA ASP A 48 46.73 30.19 -4.57
C ASP A 48 47.86 29.32 -3.99
N ALA A 49 47.86 28.01 -4.23
CA ALA A 49 48.83 27.05 -3.70
C ALA A 49 49.87 26.59 -4.73
N VAL A 50 49.80 27.04 -5.99
CA VAL A 50 50.76 26.65 -7.03
C VAL A 50 52.14 27.22 -6.72
N ILE A 51 53.15 26.35 -6.65
CA ILE A 51 54.56 26.73 -6.56
C ILE A 51 55.19 26.53 -7.94
N ALA A 52 55.68 27.60 -8.57
CA ALA A 52 56.17 27.59 -9.97
C ALA A 52 57.27 26.54 -10.26
N GLN A 53 58.00 26.10 -9.24
CA GLN A 53 59.07 25.10 -9.35
C GLN A 53 58.55 23.64 -9.31
N ALA A 54 57.33 23.43 -8.81
CA ALA A 54 56.68 22.13 -8.78
C ALA A 54 55.66 22.09 -9.92
N ASN A 55 55.83 21.20 -10.90
CA ASN A 55 54.89 20.96 -12.00
C ASN A 55 53.59 20.31 -11.47
N TRP A 56 52.82 21.06 -10.66
CA TRP A 56 51.63 20.59 -9.96
C TRP A 56 50.43 20.54 -10.90
N ASP A 57 49.93 19.32 -11.11
CA ASP A 57 48.72 19.04 -11.87
C ASP A 57 47.54 18.77 -10.90
N SER A 58 46.62 19.73 -10.79
CA SER A 58 45.42 19.61 -9.96
C SER A 58 44.26 18.89 -10.68
N SER A 59 44.37 18.61 -11.98
CA SER A 59 43.27 18.06 -12.80
C SER A 59 42.72 16.76 -12.24
N LYS A 60 43.59 15.79 -11.92
CA LYS A 60 43.18 14.49 -11.36
C LYS A 60 42.46 14.62 -10.02
N VAL A 61 42.88 15.58 -9.18
CA VAL A 61 42.27 15.83 -7.88
C VAL A 61 40.92 16.52 -8.05
N ARG A 62 40.82 17.44 -9.00
CA ARG A 62 39.60 18.13 -9.41
C ARG A 62 38.56 17.16 -9.95
N ASP A 63 38.95 16.27 -10.87
CA ASP A 63 38.06 15.27 -11.45
C ASP A 63 37.60 14.27 -10.39
N LYS A 64 38.48 13.93 -9.44
CA LYS A 64 38.09 13.10 -8.29
C LYS A 64 37.10 13.82 -7.38
N LEU A 65 37.30 15.11 -7.09
CA LEU A 65 36.34 15.90 -6.31
C LEU A 65 34.98 15.95 -7.00
N ARG A 66 34.97 16.19 -8.31
CA ARG A 66 33.73 16.25 -9.08
C ARG A 66 32.95 14.94 -9.02
N ARG A 67 33.64 13.81 -9.23
CA ARG A 67 33.02 12.48 -9.09
C ARG A 67 32.50 12.21 -7.68
N ASP A 68 33.26 12.55 -6.64
CA ASP A 68 32.79 12.38 -5.26
C ASP A 68 31.54 13.25 -4.96
N ILE A 69 31.47 14.46 -5.51
CA ILE A 69 30.29 15.34 -5.44
C ILE A 69 29.10 14.72 -6.15
N ASP A 70 29.26 14.29 -7.41
CA ASP A 70 28.19 13.70 -8.21
C ASP A 70 27.66 12.42 -7.53
N THR A 71 28.55 11.54 -7.03
CA THR A 71 28.16 10.37 -6.23
C THR A 71 27.37 10.75 -4.99
N HIS A 72 27.79 11.77 -4.24
CA HIS A 72 27.08 12.20 -3.04
C HIS A 72 25.70 12.78 -3.35
N ILE A 73 25.57 13.52 -4.47
CA ILE A 73 24.27 14.03 -4.94
C ILE A 73 23.33 12.85 -5.21
N ASP A 74 23.80 11.80 -5.89
CA ASP A 74 22.98 10.62 -6.19
C ASP A 74 22.59 9.86 -4.90
N GLU A 75 23.50 9.70 -3.95
CA GLU A 75 23.21 9.11 -2.63
C GLU A 75 22.13 9.88 -1.87
N VAL A 76 22.24 11.22 -1.81
CA VAL A 76 21.26 12.07 -1.15
C VAL A 76 19.92 12.05 -1.87
N ARG A 77 19.91 12.03 -3.21
CA ARG A 77 18.68 11.90 -4.01
C ARG A 77 17.98 10.59 -3.66
N ALA A 78 18.70 9.47 -3.70
CA ALA A 78 18.17 8.15 -3.38
C ALA A 78 17.61 8.09 -1.95
N ALA A 79 18.35 8.61 -0.97
CA ALA A 79 17.91 8.63 0.43
C ALA A 79 16.64 9.46 0.64
N ARG A 80 16.55 10.65 0.02
CA ARG A 80 15.36 11.51 0.12
C ARG A 80 14.14 10.90 -0.56
N LEU A 81 14.31 10.26 -1.72
CA LEU A 81 13.24 9.53 -2.41
C LEU A 81 12.76 8.31 -1.62
N ALA A 82 13.67 7.55 -1.01
CA ALA A 82 13.31 6.42 -0.16
C ALA A 82 12.51 6.88 1.07
N LYS A 83 12.96 7.95 1.74
CA LYS A 83 12.24 8.55 2.86
C LYS A 83 10.85 9.04 2.46
N LEU A 84 10.75 9.71 1.31
CA LEU A 84 9.47 10.19 0.78
C LEU A 84 8.52 9.03 0.50
N THR A 85 8.99 7.98 -0.19
CA THR A 85 8.21 6.78 -0.49
C THR A 85 7.66 6.16 0.80
N ALA A 86 8.52 5.95 1.80
CA ALA A 86 8.13 5.37 3.08
C ALA A 86 7.08 6.21 3.84
N SER A 87 7.14 7.55 3.74
CA SER A 87 6.12 8.41 4.35
C SER A 87 4.74 8.27 3.70
N TYR A 88 4.70 8.10 2.37
CA TYR A 88 3.44 7.90 1.63
C TYR A 88 2.87 6.50 1.85
N GLU A 89 3.72 5.49 1.91
CA GLU A 89 3.33 4.12 2.31
C GLU A 89 2.72 4.12 3.72
N THR A 90 3.35 4.80 4.68
CA THR A 90 2.82 4.94 6.05
C THR A 90 1.47 5.68 6.08
N LYS A 91 1.33 6.75 5.29
CA LYS A 91 0.08 7.52 5.16
C LYS A 91 -1.05 6.63 4.63
N LEU A 92 -0.79 5.88 3.56
CA LEU A 92 -1.76 4.94 2.99
C LEU A 92 -2.12 3.82 3.97
N ASN A 93 -1.14 3.25 4.66
CA ASN A 93 -1.38 2.22 5.66
C ASN A 93 -2.33 2.72 6.77
N GLY A 94 -2.13 3.95 7.24
CA GLY A 94 -3.02 4.58 8.22
C GLY A 94 -4.42 4.86 7.70
N ALA A 95 -4.54 5.30 6.43
CA ALA A 95 -5.83 5.62 5.81
C ALA A 95 -6.67 4.39 5.44
N LEU A 96 -6.01 3.28 5.05
CA LEU A 96 -6.69 2.10 4.54
C LEU A 96 -6.93 1.02 5.61
N SER A 97 -5.99 0.80 6.54
CA SER A 97 -6.07 -0.35 7.46
C SER A 97 -7.29 -0.29 8.37
N GLY A 98 -7.51 0.85 9.05
CA GLY A 98 -8.60 0.99 10.02
C GLY A 98 -9.99 0.79 9.40
N PRO A 99 -10.33 1.49 8.30
CA PRO A 99 -11.62 1.29 7.66
C PRO A 99 -11.86 -0.13 7.13
N VAL A 100 -10.82 -0.83 6.64
CA VAL A 100 -10.95 -2.22 6.19
C VAL A 100 -11.20 -3.18 7.37
N GLU A 101 -10.53 -2.97 8.49
CA GLU A 101 -10.76 -3.75 9.73
C GLU A 101 -12.16 -3.51 10.33
N ALA A 102 -12.69 -2.29 10.17
CA ALA A 102 -13.98 -1.87 10.70
C ALA A 102 -15.19 -2.35 9.89
N LEU A 103 -14.99 -3.16 8.84
CA LEU A 103 -16.07 -3.77 8.05
C LEU A 103 -16.80 -4.86 8.85
N ASP A 104 -17.63 -4.41 9.78
CA ASP A 104 -18.44 -5.29 10.60
C ASP A 104 -19.67 -5.77 9.82
N GLY A 105 -19.81 -7.08 9.68
CA GLY A 105 -21.01 -7.72 9.15
C GLY A 105 -21.07 -7.97 7.65
N ALA A 106 -19.98 -7.73 6.90
CA ALA A 106 -19.79 -8.06 5.48
C ALA A 106 -21.11 -8.04 4.66
N ARG A 107 -21.62 -6.83 4.48
CA ARG A 107 -22.85 -6.52 3.74
C ARG A 107 -22.59 -6.54 2.23
N ASP A 108 -23.65 -6.56 1.45
CA ASP A 108 -23.58 -6.60 -0.03
C ASP A 108 -22.82 -5.38 -0.62
N ASP A 109 -22.74 -4.25 0.11
CA ASP A 109 -22.03 -3.02 -0.26
C ASP A 109 -20.56 -2.98 0.22
N THR A 110 -20.06 -4.02 0.89
CA THR A 110 -18.70 -4.07 1.46
C THR A 110 -17.61 -3.82 0.41
N TRP A 111 -17.62 -4.59 -0.68
CA TRP A 111 -16.63 -4.47 -1.74
C TRP A 111 -16.72 -3.14 -2.51
N PRO A 112 -17.92 -2.64 -2.89
CA PRO A 112 -18.08 -1.28 -3.40
C PRO A 112 -17.47 -0.20 -2.49
N MET A 113 -17.70 -0.27 -1.17
CA MET A 113 -17.13 0.67 -0.20
C MET A 113 -15.60 0.57 -0.13
N ILE A 114 -15.03 -0.64 -0.10
CA ILE A 114 -13.59 -0.85 -0.14
C ILE A 114 -12.98 -0.27 -1.42
N ARG A 115 -13.60 -0.52 -2.58
CA ARG A 115 -13.09 -0.01 -3.86
C ARG A 115 -13.07 1.50 -3.89
N GLU A 116 -14.14 2.15 -3.44
CA GLU A 116 -14.18 3.62 -3.41
C GLU A 116 -13.16 4.19 -2.43
N LEU A 117 -13.00 3.58 -1.25
CA LEU A 117 -11.96 3.97 -0.29
C LEU A 117 -10.56 3.82 -0.90
N LEU A 118 -10.24 2.64 -1.44
CA LEU A 118 -8.96 2.35 -2.07
C LEU A 118 -8.66 3.35 -3.18
N ARG A 119 -9.64 3.59 -4.07
CA ARG A 119 -9.53 4.53 -5.17
C ARG A 119 -9.24 5.93 -4.67
N ARG A 120 -10.07 6.46 -3.75
CA ARG A 120 -9.95 7.82 -3.22
C ARG A 120 -8.61 8.06 -2.54
N GLU A 121 -8.21 7.19 -1.61
CA GLU A 121 -6.97 7.36 -0.85
C GLU A 121 -5.74 7.18 -1.74
N THR A 122 -5.77 6.22 -2.68
CA THR A 122 -4.65 5.97 -3.59
C THR A 122 -4.48 7.11 -4.59
N GLU A 123 -5.56 7.61 -5.20
CA GLU A 123 -5.49 8.74 -6.14
C GLU A 123 -4.98 10.01 -5.46
N ALA A 124 -5.46 10.31 -4.25
CA ALA A 124 -4.98 11.44 -3.46
C ALA A 124 -3.50 11.31 -3.14
N ALA A 125 -3.05 10.15 -2.63
CA ALA A 125 -1.65 9.90 -2.32
C ALA A 125 -0.74 9.95 -3.56
N VAL A 126 -1.18 9.38 -4.69
CA VAL A 126 -0.43 9.39 -5.96
C VAL A 126 -0.31 10.81 -6.52
N SER A 127 -1.37 11.63 -6.43
CA SER A 127 -1.34 13.02 -6.87
C SER A 127 -0.34 13.84 -6.05
N ASP A 128 -0.45 13.78 -4.72
CA ASP A 128 0.45 14.48 -3.80
C ASP A 128 1.91 14.02 -3.99
N PHE A 129 2.13 12.71 -4.06
CA PHE A 129 3.46 12.12 -4.27
C PHE A 129 4.05 12.52 -5.63
N SER A 130 3.25 12.53 -6.70
CA SER A 130 3.68 12.98 -8.03
C SER A 130 4.10 14.45 -8.04
N ALA A 131 3.38 15.30 -7.29
CA ALA A 131 3.73 16.71 -7.12
C ALA A 131 5.05 16.87 -6.36
N GLU A 132 5.29 16.09 -5.31
CA GLU A 132 6.56 16.13 -4.57
C GLU A 132 7.73 15.58 -5.38
N LEU A 133 7.54 14.49 -6.14
CA LEU A 133 8.55 13.91 -7.02
C LEU A 133 9.04 14.88 -8.10
N SER A 134 8.20 15.84 -8.51
CA SER A 134 8.58 16.86 -9.52
C SER A 134 9.80 17.68 -9.11
N ARG A 135 10.07 17.81 -7.80
CA ARG A 135 11.22 18.56 -7.26
C ARG A 135 12.57 17.89 -7.48
N TYR A 136 12.57 16.61 -7.87
CA TYR A 136 13.76 15.79 -8.02
C TYR A 136 14.18 15.57 -9.49
N GLU A 137 13.44 16.14 -10.45
CA GLU A 137 13.74 16.05 -11.89
C GLU A 137 13.99 14.62 -12.38
N LEU A 138 13.15 13.69 -11.93
CA LEU A 138 13.22 12.29 -12.34
C LEU A 138 12.77 12.12 -13.80
N ASP A 139 13.35 11.15 -14.46
CA ASP A 139 12.86 10.71 -15.77
C ASP A 139 11.44 10.12 -15.64
N VAL A 140 10.73 10.11 -16.77
CA VAL A 140 9.33 9.71 -16.83
C VAL A 140 9.14 8.25 -16.40
N GLU A 141 10.10 7.37 -16.72
CA GLU A 141 10.04 5.95 -16.41
C GLU A 141 10.23 5.70 -14.90
N THR A 142 11.27 6.26 -14.29
CA THR A 142 11.52 6.17 -12.85
C THR A 142 10.35 6.72 -12.06
N LYS A 143 9.83 7.90 -12.45
CA LYS A 143 8.64 8.48 -11.83
C LYS A 143 7.44 7.54 -11.96
N GLY A 144 7.18 7.03 -13.16
CA GLY A 144 6.08 6.09 -13.41
C GLY A 144 6.17 4.82 -12.55
N ASN A 145 7.36 4.24 -12.44
CA ASN A 145 7.63 3.06 -11.62
C ASN A 145 7.37 3.30 -10.14
N MET A 146 7.78 4.46 -9.60
CA MET A 146 7.50 4.83 -8.20
C MET A 146 6.00 5.01 -7.95
N LEU A 147 5.28 5.66 -8.88
CA LEU A 147 3.83 5.82 -8.75
C LEU A 147 3.07 4.48 -8.86
N SER A 148 3.53 3.56 -9.71
CA SER A 148 2.95 2.21 -9.80
C SER A 148 3.14 1.44 -8.50
N LYS A 149 4.38 1.40 -7.97
CA LYS A 149 4.68 0.74 -6.70
C LYS A 149 3.84 1.25 -5.55
N LEU A 150 3.54 2.56 -5.51
CA LEU A 150 2.67 3.13 -4.49
C LEU A 150 1.21 2.63 -4.63
N ARG A 151 0.70 2.49 -5.86
CA ARG A 151 -0.62 1.88 -6.10
C ARG A 151 -0.67 0.41 -5.70
N ASP A 152 0.37 -0.33 -6.05
CA ASP A 152 0.49 -1.75 -5.71
C ASP A 152 0.57 -1.94 -4.20
N HIS A 153 1.29 -1.05 -3.50
CA HIS A 153 1.35 -1.02 -2.04
C HIS A 153 -0.04 -0.78 -1.42
N ALA A 154 -0.80 0.19 -1.93
CA ALA A 154 -2.17 0.46 -1.48
C ALA A 154 -3.07 -0.78 -1.63
N ARG A 155 -3.01 -1.45 -2.79
CA ARG A 155 -3.72 -2.71 -3.04
C ARG A 155 -3.28 -3.80 -2.05
N GLY A 156 -1.98 -3.96 -1.84
CA GLY A 156 -1.40 -4.94 -0.92
C GLY A 156 -1.83 -4.74 0.55
N ILE A 157 -2.01 -3.49 1.00
CA ILE A 157 -2.56 -3.20 2.35
C ILE A 157 -3.97 -3.77 2.47
N VAL A 158 -4.86 -3.46 1.51
CA VAL A 158 -6.26 -3.93 1.54
C VAL A 158 -6.32 -5.45 1.47
N GLU A 159 -5.50 -6.09 0.62
CA GLU A 159 -5.44 -7.54 0.54
C GLU A 159 -4.99 -8.18 1.86
N THR A 160 -3.94 -7.64 2.48
CA THR A 160 -3.41 -8.14 3.76
C THR A 160 -4.46 -8.03 4.85
N LYS A 161 -5.08 -6.86 4.98
CA LYS A 161 -6.12 -6.59 5.97
C LYS A 161 -7.35 -7.46 5.77
N THR A 162 -7.79 -7.63 4.52
CA THR A 162 -8.91 -8.52 4.22
C THR A 162 -8.60 -9.98 4.53
N LYS A 163 -7.37 -10.46 4.28
CA LYS A 163 -6.94 -11.82 4.66
C LYS A 163 -6.94 -12.01 6.18
N GLU A 164 -6.52 -10.99 6.95
CA GLU A 164 -6.61 -11.01 8.41
C GLU A 164 -8.08 -11.10 8.90
N GLU A 165 -8.99 -10.35 8.27
CA GLU A 165 -10.44 -10.43 8.56
C GLU A 165 -11.03 -11.79 8.19
N ALA A 166 -10.67 -12.33 7.02
CA ALA A 166 -11.13 -13.63 6.55
C ALA A 166 -10.69 -14.77 7.48
N GLY A 167 -9.51 -14.65 8.11
CA GLY A 167 -9.06 -15.58 9.16
C GLY A 167 -10.00 -15.69 10.36
N ARG A 168 -10.89 -14.71 10.57
CA ARG A 168 -11.86 -14.68 11.66
C ARG A 168 -13.30 -14.99 11.23
N VAL A 169 -13.49 -15.41 9.97
CA VAL A 169 -14.81 -15.61 9.37
C VAL A 169 -15.70 -16.58 10.17
N LEU A 170 -15.16 -17.69 10.68
CA LEU A 170 -15.95 -18.67 11.42
C LEU A 170 -16.53 -18.11 12.72
N ILE A 171 -15.73 -17.35 13.47
CA ILE A 171 -16.17 -16.70 14.71
C ILE A 171 -17.26 -15.69 14.37
N ARG A 172 -17.02 -14.83 13.38
CA ARG A 172 -18.00 -13.84 12.92
C ARG A 172 -19.31 -14.46 12.41
N MET A 173 -19.23 -15.58 11.71
CA MET A 173 -20.41 -16.34 11.26
C MET A 173 -21.22 -16.87 12.44
N LYS A 174 -20.55 -17.39 13.47
CA LYS A 174 -21.19 -17.88 14.70
C LYS A 174 -21.83 -16.74 15.49
N ASP A 175 -21.16 -15.61 15.60
CA ASP A 175 -21.69 -14.42 16.27
C ASP A 175 -22.93 -13.90 15.53
N ARG A 176 -22.83 -13.74 14.21
CA ARG A 176 -23.97 -13.37 13.34
C ARG A 176 -25.16 -14.32 13.50
N PHE A 177 -24.90 -15.63 13.50
CA PHE A 177 -25.94 -16.63 13.70
C PHE A 177 -26.59 -16.48 15.07
N THR A 178 -25.78 -16.39 16.12
CA THR A 178 -26.24 -16.28 17.51
C THR A 178 -27.10 -15.03 17.69
N THR A 179 -26.62 -13.88 17.22
CA THR A 179 -27.37 -12.62 17.28
C THR A 179 -28.73 -12.75 16.60
N LEU A 180 -28.78 -13.21 15.35
CA LEU A 180 -30.03 -13.29 14.59
C LEU A 180 -30.99 -14.38 15.08
N PHE A 181 -30.46 -15.44 15.68
CA PHE A 181 -31.26 -16.53 16.23
C PHE A 181 -31.82 -16.19 17.61
N SER A 182 -31.00 -15.58 18.48
CA SER A 182 -31.33 -15.33 19.88
C SER A 182 -31.93 -13.95 20.15
N HIS A 183 -31.95 -13.05 19.18
CA HIS A 183 -32.55 -11.72 19.32
C HIS A 183 -33.76 -11.56 18.39
N ASP A 184 -34.68 -10.67 18.76
CA ASP A 184 -35.80 -10.24 17.93
C ASP A 184 -35.42 -9.06 17.01
N SER A 185 -36.40 -8.47 16.34
CA SER A 185 -36.21 -7.34 15.43
C SER A 185 -35.72 -6.06 16.14
N ASP A 186 -36.00 -5.94 17.44
CA ASP A 186 -35.62 -4.78 18.25
C ASP A 186 -34.23 -4.98 18.90
N SER A 187 -33.51 -6.02 18.47
CA SER A 187 -32.22 -6.44 19.04
C SER A 187 -32.29 -6.80 20.53
N MET A 188 -33.48 -7.15 21.03
CA MET A 188 -33.66 -7.64 22.39
C MET A 188 -33.56 -9.17 22.42
N PRO A 189 -33.09 -9.77 23.53
CA PRO A 189 -33.08 -11.21 23.69
C PRO A 189 -34.48 -11.80 23.46
N ARG A 190 -34.58 -12.71 22.50
CA ARG A 190 -35.83 -13.32 22.05
C ARG A 190 -36.41 -14.20 23.16
N ILE A 191 -37.69 -13.97 23.46
CA ILE A 191 -38.47 -14.79 24.38
C ILE A 191 -39.17 -15.89 23.56
N TRP A 192 -38.97 -17.15 23.93
CA TRP A 192 -39.56 -18.30 23.25
C TRP A 192 -40.94 -18.62 23.83
N THR A 193 -42.00 -18.31 23.09
CA THR A 193 -43.39 -18.55 23.52
C THR A 193 -44.01 -19.78 22.87
N GLY A 194 -43.31 -20.40 21.92
CA GLY A 194 -43.75 -21.59 21.16
C GLY A 194 -44.59 -21.25 19.93
N LYS A 195 -44.88 -19.97 19.69
CA LYS A 195 -45.58 -19.48 18.49
C LYS A 195 -44.64 -19.13 17.35
N GLU A 196 -43.35 -19.03 17.63
CA GLU A 196 -42.33 -18.61 16.68
C GLU A 196 -42.06 -19.73 15.65
N ASP A 197 -41.88 -19.34 14.38
CA ASP A 197 -41.39 -20.27 13.37
C ASP A 197 -39.87 -20.45 13.52
N ILE A 198 -39.49 -21.40 14.38
CA ILE A 198 -38.09 -21.75 14.65
C ILE A 198 -37.36 -22.12 13.37
N ARG A 199 -38.05 -22.75 12.40
CA ARG A 199 -37.44 -23.18 11.13
C ARG A 199 -37.10 -21.96 10.26
N ALA A 200 -38.03 -21.01 10.14
CA ALA A 200 -37.79 -19.77 9.42
C ALA A 200 -36.68 -18.94 10.07
N ILE A 201 -36.68 -18.82 11.40
CA ILE A 201 -35.64 -18.11 12.17
C ILE A 201 -34.26 -18.75 11.92
N THR A 202 -34.17 -20.09 12.05
CA THR A 202 -32.93 -20.82 11.80
C THR A 202 -32.45 -20.64 10.36
N LYS A 203 -33.36 -20.71 9.37
CA LYS A 203 -33.02 -20.52 7.96
C LYS A 203 -32.48 -19.11 7.71
N ASN A 204 -33.12 -18.08 8.27
CA ASN A 204 -32.67 -16.69 8.14
C ASN A 204 -31.28 -16.46 8.76
N ALA A 205 -31.07 -16.95 10.00
CA ALA A 205 -29.79 -16.84 10.68
C ALA A 205 -28.66 -17.55 9.90
N ARG A 206 -28.92 -18.77 9.39
CA ARG A 206 -27.96 -19.49 8.54
C ARG A 206 -27.65 -18.76 7.23
N SER A 207 -28.69 -18.29 6.54
CA SER A 207 -28.52 -17.56 5.28
C SER A 207 -27.70 -16.29 5.47
N SER A 208 -27.98 -15.53 6.53
CA SER A 208 -27.21 -14.32 6.85
C SER A 208 -25.76 -14.61 7.21
N SER A 209 -25.48 -15.68 7.96
CA SER A 209 -24.09 -16.10 8.23
C SER A 209 -23.37 -16.60 6.98
N LEU A 210 -24.06 -17.24 6.03
CA LEU A 210 -23.47 -17.67 4.77
C LEU A 210 -23.19 -16.51 3.81
N LYS A 211 -24.02 -15.46 3.82
CA LYS A 211 -23.72 -14.22 3.10
C LYS A 211 -22.40 -13.60 3.56
N LEU A 212 -22.18 -13.55 4.87
CA LEU A 212 -20.91 -13.09 5.44
C LEU A 212 -19.72 -13.89 4.88
N LEU A 213 -19.83 -15.23 4.84
CA LEU A 213 -18.80 -16.08 4.26
C LEU A 213 -18.56 -15.77 2.78
N SER A 214 -19.63 -15.62 1.99
CA SER A 214 -19.53 -15.30 0.57
C SER A 214 -18.77 -14.00 0.31
N VAL A 215 -19.02 -12.97 1.12
CA VAL A 215 -18.33 -11.69 1.01
C VAL A 215 -16.85 -11.83 1.38
N MET A 216 -16.52 -12.60 2.42
CA MET A 216 -15.14 -12.78 2.91
C MET A 216 -14.33 -13.84 2.14
N ALA A 217 -14.97 -14.67 1.32
CA ALA A 217 -14.32 -15.78 0.63
C ALA A 217 -13.40 -15.35 -0.53
N ALA A 218 -13.65 -14.19 -1.13
CA ALA A 218 -12.89 -13.68 -2.28
C ALA A 218 -12.69 -12.18 -2.19
N ILE A 219 -11.52 -11.74 -2.65
CA ILE A 219 -11.16 -10.32 -2.74
C ILE A 219 -11.69 -9.75 -4.06
N ARG A 220 -12.59 -8.77 -3.99
CA ARG A 220 -13.28 -8.20 -5.18
C ARG A 220 -12.92 -6.72 -5.38
N LEU A 221 -11.64 -6.48 -5.61
CA LEU A 221 -11.14 -5.13 -5.90
C LEU A 221 -11.43 -4.72 -7.35
N ASP A 222 -11.64 -5.69 -8.23
CA ASP A 222 -12.03 -5.49 -9.60
C ASP A 222 -13.55 -5.77 -9.74
N GLU A 223 -14.23 -5.18 -10.74
CA GLU A 223 -15.70 -5.26 -10.88
C GLU A 223 -16.21 -6.60 -11.44
N GLU A 224 -15.45 -7.67 -11.21
CA GLU A 224 -15.77 -9.00 -11.69
C GLU A 224 -16.87 -9.65 -10.83
N SER A 225 -17.81 -10.32 -11.48
CA SER A 225 -18.86 -11.09 -10.82
C SER A 225 -18.40 -12.53 -10.60
N ASP A 226 -18.59 -13.05 -9.40
CA ASP A 226 -18.40 -14.48 -9.07
C ASP A 226 -19.73 -15.17 -8.73
N ASN A 227 -19.69 -16.50 -8.68
CA ASN A 227 -20.83 -17.32 -8.33
C ASN A 227 -20.82 -17.84 -6.87
N ILE A 228 -19.86 -17.41 -6.04
CA ILE A 228 -19.55 -18.04 -4.74
C ILE A 228 -20.78 -18.05 -3.83
N GLY A 229 -21.50 -16.92 -3.75
CA GLY A 229 -22.70 -16.81 -2.92
C GLY A 229 -23.81 -17.80 -3.30
N ASN A 230 -24.02 -17.97 -4.61
CA ASN A 230 -25.02 -18.91 -5.14
C ASN A 230 -24.61 -20.36 -4.86
N THR A 231 -23.34 -20.69 -5.09
CA THR A 231 -22.78 -22.03 -4.83
C THR A 231 -22.89 -22.40 -3.35
N LEU A 232 -22.57 -21.49 -2.44
CA LEU A 232 -22.72 -21.69 -0.99
C LEU A 232 -24.19 -21.89 -0.58
N ALA A 233 -25.11 -21.10 -1.12
CA ALA A 233 -26.53 -21.21 -0.82
C ALA A 233 -27.11 -22.56 -1.29
N LEU A 234 -26.82 -22.97 -2.53
CA LEU A 234 -27.27 -24.23 -3.10
C LEU A 234 -26.73 -25.43 -2.30
N ALA A 235 -25.45 -25.43 -1.95
CA ALA A 235 -24.81 -26.54 -1.24
C ALA A 235 -25.27 -26.67 0.22
N LEU A 236 -25.44 -25.55 0.94
CA LEU A 236 -25.57 -25.56 2.40
C LEU A 236 -26.97 -25.19 2.92
N ILE A 237 -27.82 -24.57 2.11
CA ILE A 237 -29.19 -24.19 2.48
C ILE A 237 -30.22 -25.06 1.74
N ASP A 238 -30.12 -25.15 0.42
CA ASP A 238 -31.18 -25.74 -0.41
C ASP A 238 -30.98 -27.25 -0.70
N GLY A 239 -29.74 -27.75 -0.58
CA GLY A 239 -29.35 -29.14 -0.86
C GLY A 239 -29.99 -30.24 0.01
N LYS A 240 -30.93 -29.90 0.92
CA LYS A 240 -31.61 -30.86 1.79
C LYS A 240 -33.10 -31.09 1.50
N SER A 241 -33.68 -30.46 0.48
CA SER A 241 -35.10 -30.67 0.14
C SER A 241 -35.40 -31.83 -0.83
N GLY A 242 -34.39 -32.58 -1.31
CA GLY A 242 -34.60 -33.59 -2.37
C GLY A 242 -34.14 -35.03 -2.07
N SER A 243 -33.40 -35.31 -0.99
CA SER A 243 -32.85 -36.66 -0.77
C SER A 243 -33.74 -37.52 0.12
N ALA A 244 -34.94 -37.80 -0.38
CA ALA A 244 -35.73 -38.96 -0.01
C ALA A 244 -36.06 -39.79 -1.26
N ALA A 245 -35.14 -39.89 -2.22
CA ALA A 245 -35.13 -40.94 -3.23
C ALA A 245 -33.77 -40.99 -3.93
N ASN A 246 -33.22 -42.19 -4.04
CA ASN A 246 -32.15 -42.62 -4.95
C ASN A 246 -30.70 -42.38 -4.52
N LYS A 247 -30.17 -43.45 -3.91
CA LYS A 247 -28.78 -43.88 -4.02
C LYS A 247 -28.31 -43.86 -5.50
N SER A 248 -27.01 -43.60 -5.67
CA SER A 248 -26.17 -43.76 -6.87
C SER A 248 -26.10 -42.60 -7.87
N VAL A 249 -25.42 -41.52 -7.49
CA VAL A 249 -24.37 -40.83 -8.26
C VAL A 249 -23.54 -40.10 -7.19
N THR A 250 -22.22 -40.25 -7.14
CA THR A 250 -21.38 -39.36 -6.33
C THR A 250 -21.61 -37.95 -6.87
N PRO A 251 -22.32 -37.05 -6.17
CA PRO A 251 -22.42 -35.69 -6.63
C PRO A 251 -20.99 -35.16 -6.57
N SER A 252 -20.46 -34.64 -7.68
CA SER A 252 -19.25 -33.84 -7.62
C SER A 252 -19.49 -32.79 -6.55
N ASP A 253 -18.77 -32.88 -5.43
CA ASP A 253 -18.96 -31.94 -4.32
C ASP A 253 -18.63 -30.55 -4.88
N PRO A 254 -19.61 -29.65 -5.03
CA PRO A 254 -19.38 -28.35 -5.63
C PRO A 254 -18.41 -27.52 -4.77
N LEU A 255 -18.26 -27.86 -3.49
CA LEU A 255 -17.29 -27.23 -2.58
C LEU A 255 -15.87 -27.79 -2.73
N ALA A 256 -15.69 -28.95 -3.37
CA ALA A 256 -14.39 -29.56 -3.64
C ALA A 256 -13.80 -29.13 -5.00
N SER A 257 -14.51 -28.26 -5.74
CA SER A 257 -14.02 -27.69 -7.00
C SER A 257 -12.96 -26.62 -6.74
N ASN A 258 -11.95 -26.56 -7.61
CA ASN A 258 -10.96 -25.48 -7.62
C ASN A 258 -11.37 -24.33 -8.55
N SER A 259 -12.46 -24.46 -9.31
CA SER A 259 -13.02 -23.41 -10.18
C SER A 259 -14.32 -22.89 -9.58
N TRP A 260 -14.29 -21.64 -9.12
CA TRP A 260 -15.43 -20.91 -8.54
C TRP A 260 -15.88 -19.74 -9.44
N ASP A 261 -15.49 -19.78 -10.72
CA ASP A 261 -15.85 -18.82 -11.76
C ASP A 261 -17.36 -18.85 -12.06
#